data_AF-A0A836QJV9-F1
#
_entry.id   AF-A0A836QJV9-F1
#
_cell.length_a   1.000
_cell.length_b   1.000
_cell.length_c   1.000
_cell.angle_alpha   90.00
_cell.angle_beta   90.00
_cell.angle_gamma   90.00
#
_symmetry.space_group_name_H-M   'P 1'
#
loop_
_entity.id
_entity.type
_entity.pdbx_description
1 polymer ?
#
loop_
_entity_poly.entity_id
_entity_poly.type
_entity_poly.pdbx_seq_one_letter_code
_entity_poly.pdbx_strand_id
1 'polypeptide(L)'
;MGAVPLGDHPWRALHEAGVSITIGTDDPSMFNTTLTDELRLLNQPLGLQLSDMDTILTNSIEASFLGATEKDMLKTEFAAESHRAKERLGLTGEPEGRKPFPRLGLRRRSRLAITSTTLTIASIPTPRSATGKN
;
A
#
# COMPACT_ATOMS: atom_id res chain seq x y z
N MET A 1 2.62 25.29 12.47
CA MET A 1 1.48 24.61 13.12
C MET A 1 0.49 24.24 12.01
N GLY A 2 0.37 22.95 11.71
CA GLY A 2 -0.35 22.41 10.54
C GLY A 2 -1.35 21.32 10.89
N ALA A 3 -1.93 21.37 12.09
CA ALA A 3 -3.00 20.45 12.49
C ALA A 3 -4.34 20.96 11.96
N VAL A 4 -5.11 20.07 11.34
CA VAL A 4 -6.47 20.33 10.86
C VAL A 4 -7.48 19.67 11.80
N PRO A 5 -8.73 20.17 11.87
CA PRO A 5 -9.80 19.44 12.53
C PRO A 5 -9.94 18.00 11.99
N LEU A 6 -10.36 17.06 12.84
CA LEU A 6 -10.41 15.63 12.47
C LEU A 6 -11.30 15.35 11.25
N GLY A 7 -12.38 16.11 11.06
CA GLY A 7 -13.25 16.01 9.89
C GLY A 7 -12.59 16.44 8.57
N ASP A 8 -11.55 17.27 8.63
CA ASP A 8 -10.79 17.75 7.47
C ASP A 8 -9.51 16.93 7.24
N HIS A 9 -9.31 15.84 8.00
CA HIS A 9 -8.10 15.04 7.92
C HIS A 9 -7.98 14.35 6.53
N PRO A 10 -6.83 14.48 5.84
CA PRO A 10 -6.71 14.06 4.44
C PRO A 10 -6.64 12.54 4.23
N TRP A 11 -6.62 11.74 5.31
CA TRP A 11 -6.40 10.29 5.21
C TRP A 11 -7.36 9.61 4.23
N ARG A 12 -8.65 9.97 4.23
CA ARG A 12 -9.66 9.30 3.39
C ARG A 12 -9.40 9.58 1.92
N ALA A 13 -9.08 10.83 1.58
CA ALA A 13 -8.74 11.21 0.22
C ALA A 13 -7.45 10.51 -0.26
N LEU A 14 -6.46 10.35 0.62
CA LEU A 14 -5.24 9.61 0.31
C LEU A 14 -5.51 8.11 0.13
N HIS A 15 -6.32 7.51 1.00
CA HIS A 15 -6.67 6.10 0.95
C HIS A 15 -7.44 5.77 -0.34
N GLU A 16 -8.43 6.59 -0.70
CA GLU A 16 -9.20 6.45 -1.94
C GLU A 16 -8.37 6.71 -3.20
N ALA A 17 -7.35 7.56 -3.13
CA ALA A 17 -6.39 7.75 -4.21
C ALA A 17 -5.45 6.53 -4.40
N GLY A 18 -5.51 5.54 -3.51
CA GLY A 18 -4.67 4.35 -3.53
C GLY A 18 -3.26 4.60 -3.01
N VAL A 19 -3.08 5.64 -2.18
CA VAL A 19 -1.81 5.89 -1.49
C VAL A 19 -1.66 4.81 -0.41
N SER A 20 -0.48 4.19 -0.34
CA SER A 20 -0.15 3.27 0.75
C SER A 20 0.00 4.07 2.04
N ILE A 21 -0.91 3.84 2.98
CA ILE A 21 -0.97 4.54 4.28
C ILE A 21 -0.75 3.53 5.38
N THR A 22 0.02 3.96 6.38
CA THR A 22 0.25 3.29 7.67
C THR A 22 -0.22 4.20 8.79
N ILE A 23 -0.68 3.64 9.91
CA ILE A 23 -1.07 4.41 11.10
C ILE A 23 -0.11 4.10 12.23
N GLY A 24 0.31 5.13 12.94
CA GLY A 24 1.09 5.05 14.16
C GLY A 24 0.64 6.12 15.15
N THR A 25 1.06 5.97 16.40
CA THR A 25 0.75 6.88 17.51
C THR A 25 1.64 8.12 17.57
N ASP A 26 2.68 8.18 16.74
CA ASP A 26 3.79 9.14 16.82
C ASP A 26 4.52 9.05 18.17
N ASP A 27 3.98 9.65 19.23
CA ASP A 27 4.51 9.62 20.60
C ASP A 27 3.41 9.26 21.64
N PRO A 28 3.26 7.97 21.99
CA PRO A 28 2.22 7.51 22.92
C PRO A 28 2.23 8.22 24.28
N SER A 29 3.42 8.53 24.82
CA SER A 29 3.59 9.17 26.13
C SER A 29 3.19 10.64 26.12
N MET A 30 3.35 11.33 24.99
CA MET A 30 3.00 12.74 24.82
C MET A 30 1.49 12.91 24.62
N PHE A 31 0.86 11.99 23.89
CA PHE A 31 -0.55 12.08 23.53
C PHE A 31 -1.46 11.20 24.40
N ASN A 32 -0.89 10.40 25.30
CA ASN A 32 -1.61 9.44 26.15
C ASN A 32 -2.60 8.58 25.32
N THR A 33 -2.10 8.05 24.21
CA THR A 33 -2.86 7.31 23.18
C THR A 33 -2.25 5.93 22.94
N THR A 34 -3.06 5.00 22.44
CA THR A 34 -2.61 3.69 21.96
C THR A 34 -2.90 3.52 20.47
N LEU A 35 -2.24 2.57 19.81
CA LEU A 35 -2.53 2.27 18.39
C LEU A 35 -4.01 1.91 18.18
N THR A 36 -4.61 1.22 19.16
CA THR A 36 -6.04 0.89 19.15
C THR A 36 -6.90 2.15 19.19
N ASP A 37 -6.51 3.15 19.98
CA ASP A 37 -7.23 4.43 20.07
C ASP A 37 -7.14 5.21 18.76
N GLU A 38 -5.95 5.28 18.15
CA GLU A 38 -5.76 5.90 16.82
C GLU A 38 -6.63 5.23 15.75
N LEU A 39 -6.67 3.90 15.72
CA LEU A 39 -7.52 3.14 14.80
C LEU A 39 -9.01 3.39 15.06
N ARG A 40 -9.42 3.52 16.32
CA ARG A 40 -10.80 3.82 16.71
C ARG A 40 -11.22 5.22 16.29
N LEU A 41 -10.31 6.19 16.38
CA LEU A 41 -10.53 7.58 15.95
C LEU A 41 -10.79 7.69 14.44
N LEU A 42 -10.30 6.76 13.62
CA LEU A 42 -10.61 6.75 12.18
C LEU A 42 -11.94 6.07 11.85
N ASN A 43 -12.44 5.20 12.71
CA ASN A 43 -13.74 4.54 12.51
C ASN A 43 -14.91 5.53 12.69
N GLN A 44 -14.94 6.28 13.79
CA GLN A 44 -16.14 7.07 14.18
C GLN A 44 -16.41 8.33 13.31
N PRO A 45 -15.54 9.36 13.28
CA PRO A 45 -15.77 10.59 12.50
C PRO A 45 -15.48 10.43 11.01
N LEU A 46 -14.71 9.41 10.66
CA LEU A 46 -14.05 9.32 9.38
C LEU A 46 -14.51 8.09 8.58
N GLY A 47 -15.21 7.13 9.19
CA GLY A 47 -15.93 6.04 8.52
C GLY A 47 -15.04 4.89 8.04
N LEU A 48 -13.87 4.70 8.67
CA LEU A 48 -12.98 3.57 8.38
C LEU A 48 -13.72 2.24 8.57
N GLN A 49 -13.74 1.41 7.53
CA GLN A 49 -14.36 0.09 7.60
C GLN A 49 -13.35 -0.95 8.11
N LEU A 50 -13.86 -2.08 8.61
CA LEU A 50 -13.03 -3.23 8.99
C LEU A 50 -12.13 -3.73 7.85
N SER A 51 -12.58 -3.64 6.59
CA SER A 51 -11.76 -3.99 5.42
C SER A 51 -10.61 -3.00 5.18
N ASP A 52 -10.81 -1.72 5.51
CA ASP A 52 -9.78 -0.70 5.39
C ASP A 52 -8.71 -0.90 6.48
N MET A 53 -9.11 -1.33 7.68
CA MET A 53 -8.19 -1.66 8.77
C MET A 53 -7.20 -2.76 8.37
N ASP A 54 -7.68 -3.85 7.77
CA ASP A 54 -6.79 -4.92 7.29
C ASP A 54 -5.80 -4.40 6.25
N THR A 55 -6.27 -3.55 5.33
CA THR A 55 -5.43 -2.98 4.28
C THR A 55 -4.32 -2.12 4.89
N ILE A 56 -4.66 -1.26 5.84
CA ILE A 56 -3.68 -0.37 6.49
C ILE A 56 -2.67 -1.17 7.31
N LEU A 57 -3.11 -2.17 8.06
CA LEU A 57 -2.22 -3.01 8.86
C LEU A 57 -1.30 -3.86 7.95
N THR A 58 -1.83 -4.37 6.83
CA THR A 58 -1.01 -5.06 5.82
C THR A 58 0.02 -4.13 5.19
N ASN A 59 -0.35 -2.87 4.90
CA ASN A 59 0.60 -1.87 4.41
C ASN A 59 1.70 -1.57 5.43
N SER A 60 1.38 -1.55 6.73
CA SER A 60 2.39 -1.36 7.78
C SER A 60 3.42 -2.49 7.81
N ILE A 61 2.99 -3.74 7.59
CA ILE A 61 3.90 -4.88 7.46
C ILE A 61 4.79 -4.70 6.21
N GLU A 62 4.20 -4.31 5.08
CA GLU A 62 4.93 -4.11 3.83
C GLU A 62 5.94 -2.95 3.92
N ALA A 63 5.61 -1.88 4.65
CA ALA A 63 6.48 -0.73 4.89
C ALA A 63 7.55 -0.96 5.97
N SER A 64 7.48 -2.06 6.72
CA SER A 64 8.46 -2.39 7.76
C SER A 64 9.85 -2.66 7.18
N PHE A 65 10.88 -2.61 8.03
CA PHE A 65 12.27 -2.90 7.65
C PHE A 65 12.62 -4.40 7.71
N LEU A 66 11.63 -5.28 7.82
CA LEU A 66 11.82 -6.72 7.80
C LEU A 66 12.27 -7.24 6.42
N GLY A 67 12.90 -8.41 6.39
CA GLY A 67 13.20 -9.12 5.15
C GLY A 67 11.93 -9.61 4.45
N ALA A 68 12.00 -9.88 3.14
CA ALA A 68 10.84 -10.30 2.34
C ALA A 68 10.15 -11.54 2.92
N THR A 69 10.92 -12.55 3.32
CA THR A 69 10.40 -13.78 3.93
C THR A 69 9.63 -13.50 5.23
N GLU A 70 10.18 -12.66 6.10
CA GLU A 70 9.55 -12.30 7.38
C GLU A 70 8.26 -11.50 7.16
N LYS A 71 8.24 -10.59 6.17
CA LYS A 71 7.03 -9.88 5.76
C LYS A 71 5.94 -10.83 5.29
N ASP A 72 6.28 -11.81 4.45
CA ASP A 72 5.29 -12.76 3.92
C ASP A 72 4.74 -13.68 5.01
N MET A 73 5.59 -14.12 5.95
CA MET A 73 5.16 -14.86 7.13
C MET A 73 4.19 -14.03 7.98
N LEU A 74 4.56 -12.78 8.29
CA LEU A 74 3.75 -11.91 9.14
C LEU A 74 2.42 -11.52 8.47
N LYS A 75 2.40 -11.29 7.15
CA LYS A 75 1.16 -11.06 6.39
C LYS A 75 0.22 -12.26 6.47
N THR A 76 0.77 -13.47 6.34
CA THR A 76 -0.01 -14.71 6.41
C THR A 76 -0.61 -14.92 7.80
N GLU A 77 0.21 -14.74 8.84
CA GLU A 77 -0.22 -14.84 10.23
C GLU A 77 -1.31 -13.81 10.55
N PHE A 78 -1.08 -12.55 10.18
CA PHE A 78 -2.04 -11.47 10.36
C PHE A 78 -3.38 -11.75 9.69
N ALA A 79 -3.39 -12.21 8.44
CA ALA A 79 -4.61 -12.53 7.72
C ALA A 79 -5.42 -13.63 8.42
N ALA A 80 -4.74 -14.68 8.92
CA ALA A 80 -5.38 -15.76 9.66
C ALA A 80 -5.98 -15.27 10.98
N GLU A 81 -5.26 -14.43 11.74
CA GLU A 81 -5.74 -13.92 13.02
C GLU A 81 -6.88 -12.90 12.84
N SER A 82 -6.80 -12.02 11.84
CA SER A 82 -7.89 -11.10 11.50
C SER A 82 -9.17 -11.87 11.15
N HIS A 83 -9.05 -12.95 10.36
CA HIS A 83 -10.18 -13.82 10.05
C HIS A 83 -10.81 -14.42 11.32
N ARG A 84 -10.00 -15.03 12.19
CA ARG A 84 -10.47 -15.63 13.45
C ARG A 84 -11.13 -14.61 14.37
N ALA A 85 -10.54 -13.42 14.46
CA ALA A 85 -11.09 -12.33 15.27
C ALA A 85 -12.47 -11.90 14.74
N LYS A 86 -12.63 -11.77 13.42
CA LYS A 86 -13.92 -11.44 12.80
C LYS A 86 -14.95 -12.54 12.99
N GLU A 87 -14.58 -13.80 12.84
CA GLU A 87 -15.47 -14.93 13.14
C GLU A 87 -15.97 -14.91 14.58
N ARG A 88 -15.05 -14.75 15.53
CA ARG A 88 -15.39 -14.67 16.97
C ARG A 88 -16.35 -13.51 17.28
N LEU A 89 -16.27 -12.43 16.52
CA LEU A 89 -17.12 -11.25 16.67
C LEU A 89 -18.38 -11.29 15.78
N GLY A 90 -18.56 -12.32 14.96
CA GLY A 90 -19.70 -12.43 14.02
C GLY A 90 -19.67 -11.41 12.88
N LEU A 91 -18.49 -10.88 12.52
CA LEU A 91 -18.28 -9.81 11.53
C LEU A 91 -17.96 -10.34 10.13
N THR A 92 -18.34 -11.58 9.81
CA THR A 92 -18.05 -12.26 8.53
C THR A 92 -19.00 -11.89 7.40
N GLY A 93 -19.80 -10.82 7.55
CA GLY A 93 -20.70 -10.31 6.52
C GLY A 93 -19.99 -9.49 5.43
N GLU A 94 -20.56 -9.48 4.23
CA GLU A 94 -20.18 -8.56 3.14
C GLU A 94 -20.20 -7.10 3.65
N PRO A 95 -19.24 -6.25 3.26
CA PRO A 95 -19.20 -4.87 3.72
C PRO A 95 -20.48 -4.15 3.29
N GLU A 96 -21.34 -3.79 4.26
CA GLU A 96 -22.59 -3.09 3.99
C GLU A 96 -22.29 -1.81 3.19
N GLY A 97 -22.82 -1.78 1.96
CA GLY A 97 -23.05 -0.58 1.17
C GLY A 97 -21.95 0.47 1.20
N ARG A 98 -20.84 0.23 0.48
CA ARG A 98 -19.87 1.29 0.13
C ARG A 98 -20.61 2.44 -0.53
N LYS A 99 -20.95 3.51 0.21
CA LYS A 99 -21.39 4.77 -0.43
C LYS A 99 -20.17 5.38 -1.11
N PRO A 100 -20.13 5.46 -2.45
CA PRO A 100 -19.02 6.11 -3.12
C PRO A 100 -19.07 7.61 -2.78
N PHE A 101 -18.00 8.14 -2.20
CA PHE A 101 -17.82 9.59 -2.11
C PHE A 101 -17.48 10.15 -3.50
N PRO A 102 -17.85 11.40 -3.80
CA PRO A 102 -17.53 12.04 -5.08
C PRO A 102 -16.01 12.02 -5.25
N ARG A 103 -15.54 11.35 -6.31
CA ARG A 103 -14.12 11.17 -6.62
C ARG A 103 -13.48 12.55 -6.71
N LEU A 104 -12.61 12.90 -5.75
CA LEU A 104 -11.76 14.06 -5.90
C LEU A 104 -10.84 13.78 -7.09
N GLY A 105 -11.01 14.55 -8.16
CA GLY A 105 -10.32 14.38 -9.43
C GLY A 105 -8.83 14.69 -9.34
N LEU A 106 -8.06 13.87 -8.62
CA LEU A 106 -6.61 13.86 -8.74
C LEU A 106 -6.27 13.21 -10.08
N ARG A 107 -6.03 14.06 -11.08
CA ARG A 107 -5.46 13.64 -12.37
C ARG A 107 -4.15 12.90 -12.07
N ARG A 108 -4.14 11.58 -12.31
CA ARG A 108 -2.91 10.78 -12.30
C ARG A 108 -1.90 11.45 -13.22
N ARG A 109 -0.81 11.99 -12.68
CA ARG A 109 0.36 12.29 -13.49
C ARG A 109 0.91 10.95 -13.97
N SER A 110 0.82 10.75 -15.28
CA SER A 110 1.27 9.59 -16.04
C SER A 110 2.68 9.17 -15.63
N ARG A 111 2.84 7.90 -15.24
CA ARG A 111 4.15 7.24 -15.16
C ARG A 111 4.78 7.26 -16.55
N LEU A 112 5.92 7.94 -16.69
CA LEU A 112 6.81 7.72 -17.82
C LEU A 112 7.29 6.26 -17.75
N ALA A 113 6.84 5.43 -18.67
CA ALA A 113 7.40 4.12 -18.90
C ALA A 113 8.78 4.31 -19.56
N ILE A 114 9.86 4.05 -18.81
CA ILE A 114 11.18 3.87 -19.40
C ILE A 114 11.20 2.43 -19.93
N THR A 115 10.81 2.24 -21.19
CA THR A 115 11.06 0.99 -21.90
C THR A 115 12.54 0.90 -22.23
N SER A 116 13.28 0.09 -21.48
CA SER A 116 14.65 -0.32 -21.79
C SER A 116 14.63 -1.11 -23.10
N THR A 117 15.06 -0.49 -24.20
CA THR A 117 15.27 -1.17 -25.48
C THR A 117 16.69 -1.68 -25.50
N THR A 118 16.87 -2.99 -25.33
CA THR A 118 18.16 -3.64 -25.53
C THR A 118 18.48 -3.64 -27.02
N LEU A 119 19.46 -2.82 -27.42
CA LEU A 119 19.99 -2.82 -28.78
C LEU A 119 20.92 -4.03 -28.95
N THR A 120 20.42 -5.11 -29.54
CA THR A 120 21.24 -6.26 -29.96
C THR A 120 22.10 -5.83 -31.16
N ILE A 121 23.41 -5.68 -30.95
CA ILE A 121 24.38 -5.48 -32.02
C ILE A 121 24.51 -6.81 -32.78
N ALA A 122 23.95 -6.85 -33.99
CA ALA A 122 24.13 -7.96 -34.91
C ALA A 122 25.59 -8.01 -35.42
N SER A 123 26.12 -9.23 -35.40
CA SER A 123 27.48 -9.61 -35.75
C SER A 123 27.90 -9.13 -37.15
N ILE A 124 29.08 -8.51 -37.25
CA ILE A 124 29.75 -8.13 -38.51
C ILE A 124 30.47 -9.38 -39.04
N PRO A 125 30.21 -9.86 -40.27
CA PRO A 125 31.01 -10.93 -40.85
C PRO A 125 32.35 -10.37 -41.38
N THR A 126 33.45 -10.99 -40.96
CA THR A 126 34.80 -10.73 -41.45
C THR A 126 35.01 -11.35 -42.84
N PRO A 127 35.55 -10.62 -43.83
CA PRO A 127 36.01 -11.25 -45.07
C PRO A 127 37.37 -11.92 -44.87
N ARG A 128 37.40 -13.20 -45.27
CA ARG A 128 38.50 -14.17 -45.19
C ARG A 128 39.59 -13.82 -46.21
N SER A 129 40.84 -13.87 -45.74
CA SER A 129 42.06 -13.82 -46.56
C SER A 129 42.04 -14.87 -47.69
N ALA A 130 42.38 -14.46 -48.91
CA ALA A 130 42.65 -15.35 -50.03
C ALA A 130 44.08 -15.11 -50.55
N THR A 131 44.97 -16.03 -50.17
CA THR A 131 46.33 -16.13 -50.68
C THR A 131 46.35 -17.02 -51.93
N GLY A 132 46.87 -16.48 -53.04
CA GLY A 132 47.69 -17.19 -54.03
C GLY A 132 47.01 -18.13 -55.03
N LYS A 133 47.11 -17.78 -56.33
CA LYS A 133 47.79 -18.58 -57.37
C LYS A 133 47.63 -17.90 -58.75
N ASN A 134 48.74 -17.36 -59.28
CA ASN A 134 49.33 -17.63 -60.59
C ASN A 134 50.32 -16.51 -60.95
#